data_AF-A0A840KD69-F1
#
_entry.id   AF-A0A840KD69-F1
#
_cell.length_a   1.000
_cell.length_b   1.000
_cell.length_c   1.000
_cell.angle_alpha   90.00
_cell.angle_beta   90.00
_cell.angle_gamma   90.00
#
_symmetry.space_group_name_H-M   'P 1'
#
loop_
_entity.id
_entity.type
_entity.pdbx_description
1 polymer ?
#
loop_
_entity_poly.entity_id
_entity_poly.type
_entity_poly.pdbx_seq_one_letter_code
_entity_poly.pdbx_strand_id
1 'polypeptide(L)'
;MVRKSIHNRVFFEEIISRISGLSEDSPAIWGKMNVCQMLRHCDLVLQIALNKTEIPDVHFFLRWIGIFTKKEMYIFNNGIPRNMPTFRKVIVNFEYNFNDAQSGLIKTLNEYWTAFETNQLPDSHVLFGKMTQKDWGFLEYKHLNHHLNQFSV
;
A
#
# COMPACT_ATOMS: atom_id res chain seq x y z
N MET A 1 19.20 10.89 1.59
CA MET A 1 18.26 9.81 1.93
C MET A 1 17.72 9.18 0.65
N VAL A 2 17.81 7.85 0.51
CA VAL A 2 17.31 7.14 -0.67
C VAL A 2 15.78 7.10 -0.64
N ARG A 3 15.13 7.46 -1.75
CA ARG A 3 13.69 7.30 -1.94
C ARG A 3 13.44 5.90 -2.49
N LYS A 4 13.08 4.98 -1.60
CA LYS A 4 12.75 3.61 -1.97
C LYS A 4 11.44 3.58 -2.77
N SER A 5 11.36 2.62 -3.68
CA SER A 5 10.24 2.41 -4.59
C SER A 5 10.04 0.92 -4.79
N ILE A 6 8.79 0.47 -4.79
CA ILE A 6 8.45 -0.93 -5.03
C ILE A 6 8.72 -1.34 -6.49
N HIS A 7 9.00 -0.38 -7.37
CA HIS A 7 9.45 -0.60 -8.77
C HIS A 7 10.95 -0.89 -8.90
N ASN A 8 11.70 -0.85 -7.80
CA ASN A 8 13.08 -1.33 -7.77
C ASN A 8 13.11 -2.76 -7.26
N ARG A 9 13.75 -3.67 -8.00
CA ARG A 9 13.73 -5.10 -7.69
C ARG A 9 14.26 -5.42 -6.29
N VAL A 10 15.29 -4.72 -5.81
CA VAL A 10 15.84 -4.92 -4.45
C VAL A 10 14.80 -4.59 -3.38
N PHE A 11 14.09 -3.48 -3.54
CA PHE A 11 13.06 -3.06 -2.57
C PHE A 11 11.76 -3.86 -2.71
N PHE A 12 11.46 -4.39 -3.89
CA PHE A 12 10.39 -5.36 -4.09
C PHE A 12 10.65 -6.65 -3.29
N GLU A 13 11.82 -7.25 -3.48
CA GLU A 13 12.21 -8.48 -2.75
C GLU A 13 12.33 -8.23 -1.24
N GLU A 14 12.78 -7.05 -0.81
CA GLU A 14 12.77 -6.64 0.60
C GLU A 14 11.34 -6.72 1.19
N ILE A 15 10.34 -6.21 0.48
CA ILE A 15 8.95 -6.22 0.93
C ILE A 15 8.38 -7.64 0.94
N ILE A 16 8.64 -8.45 -0.10
CA ILE A 16 8.24 -9.85 -0.15
C ILE A 16 8.83 -10.63 1.04
N SER A 17 10.11 -10.43 1.33
CA SER A 17 10.81 -11.07 2.44
C SER A 17 10.19 -10.70 3.80
N ARG A 18 9.92 -9.41 4.02
CA ARG A 18 9.26 -8.92 5.24
C ARG A 18 7.85 -9.47 5.42
N ILE A 19 7.06 -9.56 4.33
CA ILE A 19 5.73 -10.18 4.35
C ILE A 19 5.82 -11.67 4.70
N SER A 20 6.81 -12.37 4.13
CA SER A 20 7.03 -13.81 4.35
C SER A 20 7.51 -14.13 5.77
N GLY A 21 8.13 -13.15 6.44
CA GLY A 21 8.58 -13.25 7.83
C GLY A 21 7.47 -13.07 8.88
N LEU A 22 6.26 -12.68 8.47
CA LEU A 22 5.11 -12.58 9.37
C LEU A 22 4.55 -13.97 9.71
N SER A 23 3.89 -14.06 10.86
CA SER A 23 3.11 -15.20 11.34
C SER A 23 1.71 -14.75 11.78
N GLU A 24 0.78 -15.69 11.92
CA GLU A 24 -0.59 -15.42 12.41
C GLU A 24 -0.60 -14.74 13.79
N ASP A 25 0.39 -15.03 14.62
CA ASP A 25 0.54 -14.47 15.97
C ASP A 25 1.36 -13.18 16.02
N SER A 26 1.76 -12.62 14.87
CA SER A 26 2.56 -11.38 14.84
C SER A 26 1.81 -10.22 15.49
N PRO A 27 2.30 -9.65 16.61
CA PRO A 27 1.58 -8.63 17.34
C PRO A 27 1.75 -7.26 16.69
N ALA A 28 0.66 -6.50 16.57
CA ALA A 28 0.71 -5.10 16.16
C ALA A 28 1.28 -4.25 17.31
N ILE A 29 2.29 -3.43 17.03
CA ILE A 29 2.85 -2.44 17.97
C ILE A 29 1.92 -1.22 18.09
N TRP A 30 1.21 -0.88 17.01
CA TRP A 30 0.25 0.22 16.95
C TRP A 30 -0.78 -0.01 15.85
N GLY A 31 -1.90 0.72 15.93
CA GLY A 31 -3.06 0.50 15.06
C GLY A 31 -4.05 -0.47 15.68
N LYS A 32 -5.06 -0.87 14.89
CA LYS A 32 -6.17 -1.73 15.35
C LYS A 32 -6.32 -3.02 14.57
N MET A 33 -5.67 -3.14 13.39
CA MET A 33 -5.74 -4.33 12.56
C MET A 33 -4.81 -5.39 13.14
N ASN A 34 -5.28 -6.63 13.24
CA ASN A 34 -4.37 -7.77 13.39
C ASN A 34 -3.58 -8.02 12.10
N VAL A 35 -2.61 -8.94 12.14
CA VAL A 35 -1.73 -9.21 10.99
C VAL A 35 -2.52 -9.65 9.75
N CYS A 36 -3.53 -10.51 9.89
CA CYS A 36 -4.37 -10.98 8.79
C CYS A 36 -5.14 -9.83 8.14
N GLN A 37 -5.75 -8.96 8.96
CA GLN A 37 -6.47 -7.77 8.51
C GLN A 37 -5.54 -6.77 7.81
N MET A 38 -4.33 -6.57 8.34
CA MET A 38 -3.34 -5.70 7.71
C MET A 38 -2.89 -6.25 6.34
N LEU A 39 -2.60 -7.55 6.24
CA LEU A 39 -2.22 -8.19 4.98
C LEU A 39 -3.33 -8.03 3.93
N ARG A 40 -4.58 -8.29 4.31
CA ARG A 40 -5.73 -8.11 3.43
C ARG A 40 -5.97 -6.64 3.08
N HIS A 41 -5.73 -5.70 4.00
CA HIS A 41 -5.79 -4.27 3.72
C HIS A 41 -4.78 -3.86 2.64
N CYS A 42 -3.53 -4.28 2.80
CA CYS A 42 -2.47 -4.03 1.81
C CYS A 42 -2.80 -4.60 0.44
N ASP A 43 -3.37 -5.80 0.40
CA ASP A 43 -3.81 -6.45 -0.84
C ASP A 43 -4.92 -5.64 -1.53
N LEU A 44 -5.94 -5.21 -0.78
CA LEU A 44 -7.02 -4.38 -1.32
C LEU A 44 -6.52 -3.02 -1.84
N VAL A 45 -5.50 -2.43 -1.21
CA VAL A 45 -4.90 -1.17 -1.69
C VAL A 45 -4.17 -1.37 -3.02
N LEU A 46 -3.35 -2.42 -3.15
CA LEU A 46 -2.68 -2.74 -4.42
C LEU A 46 -3.69 -3.04 -5.54
N GLN A 47 -4.82 -3.67 -5.20
CA GLN A 47 -5.90 -3.93 -6.16
C GLN A 47 -6.52 -2.65 -6.74
N ILE A 48 -6.40 -1.50 -6.07
CA ILE A 48 -6.81 -0.20 -6.62
C ILE A 48 -5.89 0.16 -7.79
N ALA A 49 -4.58 0.02 -7.62
CA ALA A 49 -3.61 0.27 -8.70
C ALA A 49 -3.77 -0.70 -9.88
N LEU A 50 -4.33 -1.89 -9.63
CA LEU A 50 -4.65 -2.89 -10.66
C LEU A 50 -6.06 -2.72 -11.27
N ASN A 51 -6.83 -1.70 -10.90
CA ASN A 51 -8.23 -1.51 -11.28
C ASN A 51 -9.15 -2.70 -10.95
N LYS A 52 -8.77 -3.52 -9.97
CA LYS A 52 -9.58 -4.66 -9.46
C LYS A 52 -10.50 -4.23 -8.31
N THR A 53 -10.14 -3.15 -7.63
CA THR A 53 -10.94 -2.54 -6.56
C THR A 53 -11.15 -1.05 -6.85
N GLU A 54 -12.39 -0.67 -7.12
CA GLU A 54 -12.76 0.75 -7.28
C GLU A 54 -13.01 1.40 -5.92
N ILE A 55 -12.53 2.61 -5.69
CA ILE A 55 -12.83 3.41 -4.49
C ILE A 55 -13.71 4.62 -4.87
N PRO A 56 -14.60 5.08 -3.98
CA PRO A 56 -15.51 6.17 -4.30
C PRO A 56 -14.75 7.46 -4.58
N ASP A 57 -15.31 8.28 -5.45
CA ASP A 57 -14.83 9.63 -5.67
C ASP A 57 -14.81 10.43 -4.36
N VAL A 58 -13.84 11.33 -4.26
CA VAL A 58 -13.69 12.24 -3.12
C VAL A 58 -14.09 13.65 -3.51
N HIS A 59 -14.59 14.40 -2.55
CA HIS A 59 -14.86 15.83 -2.73
C HIS A 59 -13.58 16.56 -3.18
N PHE A 60 -13.72 17.58 -4.04
CA PHE A 60 -12.56 18.24 -4.66
C PHE A 60 -11.56 18.76 -3.62
N PHE A 61 -12.03 19.35 -2.50
CA PHE A 61 -11.14 19.78 -1.41
C PHE A 61 -10.26 18.65 -0.85
N LEU A 62 -10.81 17.44 -0.67
CA LEU A 62 -10.04 16.28 -0.20
C LEU A 62 -9.03 15.82 -1.25
N ARG A 63 -9.39 15.87 -2.54
CA ARG A 63 -8.46 15.59 -3.64
C ARG A 63 -7.28 16.57 -3.66
N TRP A 64 -7.53 17.87 -3.42
CA TRP A 64 -6.47 18.87 -3.32
C TRP A 64 -5.53 18.59 -2.15
N ILE A 65 -6.07 18.24 -0.99
CA ILE A 65 -5.28 17.81 0.17
C ILE A 65 -4.42 16.60 -0.19
N GLY A 66 -5.01 15.56 -0.79
CA GLY A 66 -4.29 14.36 -1.21
C GLY A 66 -3.14 14.65 -2.19
N ILE A 67 -3.38 15.49 -3.20
CA ILE A 67 -2.34 15.93 -4.15
C ILE A 67 -1.19 16.66 -3.42
N PHE A 68 -1.50 17.53 -2.45
CA PHE A 68 -0.49 18.22 -1.66
C PHE A 68 0.29 17.24 -0.77
N THR A 69 -0.40 16.34 -0.07
CA THR A 69 0.22 15.28 0.75
C THR A 69 1.17 14.42 -0.07
N LYS A 70 0.78 13.98 -1.28
CA LYS A 70 1.69 13.23 -2.16
C LYS A 70 2.97 14.03 -2.46
N LYS A 71 2.84 15.31 -2.82
CA LYS A 71 3.99 16.18 -3.13
C LYS A 71 4.88 16.38 -1.90
N GLU A 72 4.29 16.68 -0.76
CA GLU A 72 4.95 16.89 0.52
C GLU A 72 5.73 15.62 0.93
N MET A 73 5.08 14.46 0.95
CA MET A 73 5.72 13.17 1.23
C MET A 73 6.91 12.89 0.30
N TYR A 74 6.79 13.22 -0.99
CA TYR A 74 7.87 13.03 -1.94
C TYR A 74 9.05 14.00 -1.71
N ILE A 75 8.76 15.28 -1.47
CA ILE A 75 9.77 16.33 -1.24
C ILE A 75 10.56 16.02 0.03
N PHE A 76 9.87 15.83 1.15
CA PHE A 76 10.49 15.63 2.46
C PHE A 76 10.86 14.18 2.75
N ASN A 77 10.45 13.23 1.90
CA ASN A 77 10.61 11.79 2.10
C ASN A 77 9.98 11.30 3.43
N ASN A 78 8.91 11.96 3.88
CA ASN A 78 8.24 11.65 5.12
C ASN A 78 7.59 10.25 5.07
N GLY A 79 7.46 9.63 6.24
CA GLY A 79 6.66 8.42 6.41
C GLY A 79 5.17 8.75 6.44
N ILE A 80 4.32 7.72 6.29
CA ILE A 80 2.89 7.89 6.52
C ILE A 80 2.66 8.03 8.04
N PRO A 81 2.00 9.09 8.52
CA PRO A 81 1.67 9.27 9.93
C PRO A 81 0.81 8.11 10.46
N ARG A 82 1.03 7.74 11.73
CA ARG A 82 0.16 6.77 12.41
C ARG A 82 -1.27 7.32 12.47
N ASN A 83 -2.26 6.43 12.35
CA ASN A 83 -3.69 6.75 12.39
C ASN A 83 -4.20 7.66 11.26
N MET A 84 -3.45 7.82 10.17
CA MET A 84 -3.98 8.45 8.96
C MET A 84 -5.19 7.65 8.45
N PRO A 85 -6.33 8.30 8.15
CA PRO A 85 -7.52 7.60 7.69
C PRO A 85 -7.30 6.98 6.31
N THR A 86 -8.02 5.90 6.05
CA THR A 86 -8.07 5.23 4.73
C THR A 86 -9.51 5.15 4.22
N PHE A 87 -9.69 4.75 2.97
CA PHE A 87 -11.01 4.55 2.39
C PHE A 87 -11.74 3.40 3.09
N ARG A 88 -13.02 3.60 3.44
CA ARG A 88 -13.84 2.57 4.12
C ARG A 88 -13.82 1.22 3.40
N LYS A 89 -13.74 1.21 2.08
CA LYS A 89 -13.76 0.00 1.25
C LYS A 89 -12.53 -0.89 1.41
N VAL A 90 -11.41 -0.33 1.90
CA VAL A 90 -10.20 -1.10 2.16
C VAL A 90 -9.98 -1.35 3.66
N ILE A 91 -10.92 -0.97 4.53
CA ILE A 91 -10.85 -1.32 5.96
C ILE A 91 -11.29 -2.77 6.12
N VAL A 92 -10.41 -3.59 6.72
CA VAL A 92 -10.69 -4.99 7.03
C VAL A 92 -10.94 -5.10 8.53
N ASN A 93 -12.18 -5.38 8.91
CA ASN A 93 -12.64 -5.48 10.30
C ASN A 93 -13.37 -6.80 10.60
N PHE A 94 -13.21 -7.78 9.71
CA PHE A 94 -13.72 -9.14 9.84
C PHE A 94 -12.54 -10.13 9.98
N GLU A 95 -12.84 -11.36 10.39
CA GLU A 95 -11.85 -12.43 10.46
C GLU A 95 -11.45 -12.89 9.05
N TYR A 96 -10.17 -13.21 8.88
CA TYR A 96 -9.62 -13.66 7.62
C TYR A 96 -8.49 -14.65 7.88
N ASN A 97 -8.38 -15.69 7.05
CA ASN A 97 -7.35 -16.71 7.21
C ASN A 97 -5.96 -16.12 6.91
N PHE A 98 -4.99 -16.39 7.78
CA PHE A 98 -3.63 -15.86 7.65
C PHE A 98 -2.94 -16.29 6.34
N ASN A 99 -2.98 -17.59 6.02
CA ASN A 99 -2.31 -18.14 4.85
C ASN A 99 -2.91 -17.57 3.55
N ASP A 100 -4.23 -17.42 3.50
CA ASP A 100 -4.92 -16.80 2.37
C ASP A 100 -4.58 -15.30 2.26
N ALA A 101 -4.43 -14.59 3.38
CA ALA A 101 -4.05 -13.17 3.39
C ALA A 101 -2.62 -12.97 2.86
N GLN A 102 -1.68 -13.77 3.36
CA GLN A 102 -0.26 -13.66 3.03
C GLN A 102 -0.02 -14.06 1.57
N SER A 103 -0.52 -15.23 1.16
CA SER A 103 -0.38 -15.71 -0.22
C SER A 103 -1.12 -14.81 -1.21
N GLY A 104 -2.30 -14.30 -0.83
CA GLY A 104 -3.08 -13.34 -1.61
C GLY A 104 -2.31 -12.04 -1.86
N LEU A 105 -1.74 -11.43 -0.81
CA LEU A 105 -0.95 -10.21 -0.94
C LEU A 105 0.29 -10.42 -1.82
N ILE A 106 1.02 -11.52 -1.62
CA ILE A 106 2.20 -11.85 -2.45
C ILE A 106 1.80 -12.03 -3.92
N LYS A 107 0.69 -12.69 -4.20
CA LYS A 107 0.17 -12.84 -5.56
C LYS A 107 -0.13 -11.47 -6.18
N THR A 108 -0.88 -10.62 -5.48
CA THR A 108 -1.23 -9.27 -5.97
C THR A 108 0.00 -8.40 -6.18
N LEU A 109 1.03 -8.52 -5.35
CA LEU A 109 2.32 -7.83 -5.55
C LEU A 109 3.01 -8.24 -6.85
N ASN A 110 3.01 -9.54 -7.18
CA ASN A 110 3.57 -10.02 -8.45
C ASN A 110 2.76 -9.51 -9.65
N GLU A 111 1.42 -9.51 -9.55
CA GLU A 111 0.56 -8.94 -10.58
C GLU A 111 0.80 -7.43 -10.77
N TYR A 112 0.98 -6.69 -9.66
CA TYR A 112 1.35 -5.28 -9.68
C TYR A 112 2.71 -5.07 -10.36
N TRP A 113 3.70 -5.91 -10.07
CA TRP A 113 5.01 -5.84 -10.72
C TRP A 113 4.90 -6.04 -12.23
N THR A 114 4.12 -7.02 -12.69
CA THR A 114 3.85 -7.23 -14.12
C THR A 114 3.14 -6.03 -14.74
N ALA A 115 2.13 -5.45 -14.07
CA ALA A 115 1.44 -4.27 -14.54
C ALA A 115 2.36 -3.04 -14.62
N PHE A 116 3.32 -2.92 -13.70
CA PHE A 116 4.38 -1.91 -13.78
C PHE A 116 5.29 -2.14 -15.00
N GLU A 117 5.86 -3.33 -15.16
CA GLU A 117 6.80 -3.63 -16.27
C GLU A 117 6.17 -3.45 -17.65
N THR A 118 4.86 -3.69 -17.75
CA THR A 118 4.09 -3.56 -18.99
C THR A 118 3.44 -2.17 -19.17
N ASN A 119 3.72 -1.21 -18.27
CA ASN A 119 3.16 0.15 -18.27
C ASN A 119 1.61 0.18 -18.24
N GLN A 120 1.00 -0.75 -17.51
CA GLN A 120 -0.46 -0.89 -17.37
C GLN A 120 -1.03 -0.25 -16.08
N LEU A 121 -0.19 0.35 -15.22
CA LEU A 121 -0.70 1.09 -14.08
C LEU A 121 -1.47 2.35 -14.53
N PRO A 122 -2.59 2.71 -13.86
CA PRO A 122 -3.43 3.85 -14.24
C PRO A 122 -2.69 5.17 -14.10
N ASP A 123 -3.06 6.15 -14.91
CA ASP A 123 -2.45 7.48 -14.94
C ASP A 123 -2.98 8.44 -13.86
N SER A 124 -3.88 7.96 -13.00
CA SER A 124 -4.56 8.74 -11.97
C SER A 124 -5.05 7.90 -10.80
N HIS A 125 -5.28 8.58 -9.67
CA HIS A 125 -5.89 8.05 -8.46
C HIS A 125 -6.87 9.08 -7.88
N VAL A 126 -8.03 8.63 -7.39
CA VAL A 126 -9.13 9.54 -6.97
C VAL A 126 -8.70 10.56 -5.91
N LEU A 127 -7.81 10.17 -4.98
CA LEU A 127 -7.26 11.06 -3.94
C LEU A 127 -5.99 11.81 -4.37
N PHE A 128 -5.12 11.15 -5.14
CA PHE A 128 -3.76 11.65 -5.41
C PHE A 128 -3.60 12.34 -6.76
N GLY A 129 -4.70 12.45 -7.53
CA GLY A 129 -4.72 13.07 -8.84
C GLY A 129 -3.92 12.26 -9.86
N LYS A 130 -3.25 12.95 -10.79
CA LYS A 130 -2.39 12.32 -11.79
C LYS A 130 -1.28 11.51 -11.12
N MET A 131 -1.07 10.28 -11.55
CA MET A 131 -0.09 9.34 -11.02
C MET A 131 0.89 8.94 -12.12
N THR A 132 2.17 9.21 -11.90
CA THR A 132 3.24 8.63 -12.71
C THR A 132 3.62 7.25 -12.18
N GLN A 133 4.32 6.44 -12.99
CA GLN A 133 4.91 5.17 -12.52
C GLN A 133 5.74 5.41 -11.25
N LYS A 134 6.54 6.48 -11.22
CA LYS A 134 7.33 6.86 -10.04
C LYS A 134 6.48 7.16 -8.80
N ASP A 135 5.34 7.82 -8.97
CA ASP A 135 4.42 8.11 -7.85
C ASP A 135 3.86 6.81 -7.28
N TRP A 136 3.40 5.91 -8.16
CA TRP A 136 2.91 4.58 -7.77
C TRP A 136 3.97 3.79 -7.01
N GLY A 137 5.16 3.66 -7.59
CA GLY A 137 6.25 2.91 -6.97
C GLY A 137 6.64 3.45 -5.58
N PHE A 138 6.69 4.77 -5.43
CA PHE A 138 7.03 5.43 -4.17
C PHE A 138 5.92 5.30 -3.11
N LEU A 139 4.66 5.57 -3.47
CA LEU A 139 3.55 5.54 -2.51
C LEU A 139 3.22 4.12 -2.05
N GLU A 140 3.21 3.14 -2.95
CA GLU A 140 2.96 1.74 -2.59
C GLU A 140 4.06 1.21 -1.67
N TYR A 141 5.33 1.55 -1.93
CA TYR A 141 6.41 1.20 -0.99
C TYR A 141 6.19 1.84 0.38
N LYS A 142 5.83 3.13 0.43
CA LYS A 142 5.59 3.85 1.70
C LYS A 142 4.41 3.25 2.48
N HIS A 143 3.35 2.85 1.78
CA HIS A 143 2.17 2.20 2.36
C HIS A 143 2.51 0.82 2.94
N LEU A 144 3.10 -0.06 2.13
CA LEU A 144 3.52 -1.39 2.57
C LEU A 144 4.52 -1.30 3.73
N ASN A 145 5.52 -0.43 3.61
CA ASN A 145 6.51 -0.21 4.67
C ASN A 145 5.88 0.34 5.96
N HIS A 146 4.89 1.23 5.87
CA HIS A 146 4.16 1.74 7.05
C HIS A 146 3.44 0.62 7.79
N HIS A 147 2.78 -0.28 7.05
CA HIS A 147 2.06 -1.41 7.62
C HIS A 147 2.97 -2.52 8.12
N LEU A 148 4.06 -2.84 7.42
CA LEU A 148 5.05 -3.80 7.91
C LEU A 148 5.73 -3.31 9.20
N ASN A 149 6.04 -2.02 9.28
CA ASN A 149 6.53 -1.39 10.51
C ASN A 149 5.51 -1.41 11.68
N GLN A 150 4.22 -1.67 11.43
CA GLN A 150 3.25 -1.92 12.52
C GLN A 150 3.56 -3.21 13.26
N PHE A 151 4.26 -4.16 12.64
CA PHE A 151 4.51 -5.51 13.14
C PHE A 151 6.01 -5.78 13.37
N SER A 152 6.82 -4.72 13.46
CA SER A 152 8.28 -4.78 13.68
C SER A 152 9.09 -5.45 12.57
N VAL A 153 8.49 -5.72 11.41
CA VAL A 153 9.18 -6.31 10.25
C VAL A 153 9.53 -5.25 9.24
#